data_AF-A0A7L4K3Y8-F1
#
_entry.id   AF-A0A7L4K3Y8-F1
#
_cell.length_a   1.000
_cell.length_b   1.000
_cell.length_c   1.000
_cell.angle_alpha   90.00
_cell.angle_beta   90.00
_cell.angle_gamma   90.00
#
_symmetry.space_group_name_H-M   'P 1'
#
loop_
_entity.id
_entity.type
_entity.pdbx_description
1 polymer ?
#
loop_
_entity_poly.entity_id
_entity_poly.type
_entity_poly.pdbx_seq_one_letter_code
_entity_poly.pdbx_strand_id
1 'polypeptide(L)'
;MELLCYNKGCGQRFDPEHNTKDSCLYHPGVPIFHDALKGWSCCKKRTTDFSEFLSIKGCTKGFHSKEKPPEPFSREEPSDGPKDRPVEIIYQGPKSAEKMQRERPSSDEPRQLLPIKVSRSLEQALEKLNLSSKAEAPEGRETAAQVRVGTTCKNAACKVIYQGPESDTEVCTFHPGVPVFHEGMKYWSCCKVKTTDFNAFLEQPGCGTGRHCWTRKGVKGISKAVSCRQDWHQTSSQVVVTVYAKNPLPALSSVKANRTVLEVHIIFEGNKIFQAELDLWG
;
A
#
# COMPACT_ATOMS: atom_id res chain seq x y z
N MET A 1 -25.89 6.30 -48.61
CA MET A 1 -25.41 6.69 -47.26
C MET A 1 -25.66 5.48 -46.39
N GLU A 2 -24.59 4.79 -46.00
CA GLU A 2 -24.71 3.53 -45.28
C GLU A 2 -25.19 3.76 -43.85
N LEU A 3 -26.26 3.07 -43.46
CA LEU A 3 -26.81 3.10 -42.10
C LEU A 3 -26.41 1.83 -41.35
N LEU A 4 -26.26 1.94 -40.03
CA LEU A 4 -26.02 0.77 -39.17
C LEU A 4 -27.33 0.04 -38.88
N CYS A 5 -27.34 -1.28 -39.06
CA CYS A 5 -28.45 -2.13 -38.68
C CYS A 5 -28.44 -2.42 -37.17
N TYR A 6 -29.54 -2.11 -36.49
CA TYR A 6 -29.73 -2.36 -35.07
C TYR A 6 -30.54 -3.62 -34.74
N ASN A 7 -30.90 -4.42 -35.76
CA ASN A 7 -31.50 -5.73 -35.51
C ASN A 7 -30.52 -6.63 -34.75
N LYS A 8 -31.02 -7.34 -33.76
CA LYS A 8 -30.22 -8.16 -32.84
C LYS A 8 -29.49 -9.28 -33.60
N GLY A 9 -28.16 -9.31 -33.51
CA GLY A 9 -27.32 -10.30 -34.20
C GLY A 9 -26.99 -9.97 -35.66
N CYS A 10 -27.36 -8.79 -36.18
CA CYS A 10 -26.93 -8.31 -37.51
C CYS A 10 -25.73 -7.37 -37.41
N GLY A 11 -25.89 -6.15 -36.89
CA GLY A 11 -24.80 -5.17 -36.71
C GLY A 11 -24.10 -4.70 -37.99
N GLN A 12 -24.62 -5.05 -39.17
CA GLN A 12 -24.03 -4.69 -40.47
C GLN A 12 -24.44 -3.29 -40.93
N ARG A 13 -23.62 -2.67 -41.77
CA ARG A 13 -23.98 -1.47 -42.51
C ARG A 13 -24.81 -1.84 -43.73
N PHE A 14 -25.83 -1.05 -44.06
CA PHE A 14 -26.71 -1.30 -45.21
C PHE A 14 -27.11 0.02 -45.89
N ASP A 15 -27.38 -0.05 -47.19
CA ASP A 15 -27.97 1.05 -47.93
C ASP A 15 -29.51 0.94 -47.93
N PRO A 16 -30.23 2.01 -47.51
CA PRO A 16 -31.70 1.98 -47.47
C PRO A 16 -32.37 1.70 -48.81
N GLU A 17 -31.73 2.13 -49.92
CA GLU A 17 -32.25 1.96 -51.28
C GLU A 17 -32.18 0.51 -51.77
N HIS A 18 -31.29 -0.30 -51.19
CA HIS A 18 -31.09 -1.72 -51.53
C HIS A 18 -31.54 -2.66 -50.40
N ASN A 19 -32.38 -2.16 -49.48
CA ASN A 19 -32.89 -2.94 -48.35
C ASN A 19 -34.11 -3.78 -48.76
N THR A 20 -33.89 -5.08 -48.99
CA THR A 20 -34.94 -6.03 -49.37
C THR A 20 -35.36 -6.88 -48.17
N LYS A 21 -36.46 -7.63 -48.32
CA LYS A 21 -37.02 -8.50 -47.28
C LYS A 21 -36.08 -9.64 -46.86
N ASP A 22 -35.04 -9.93 -47.64
CA ASP A 22 -34.07 -10.99 -47.36
C ASP A 22 -32.65 -10.46 -47.07
N SER A 23 -32.47 -9.14 -46.98
CA SER A 23 -31.16 -8.50 -46.84
C SER A 23 -30.55 -8.68 -45.43
N CYS A 24 -31.38 -8.74 -44.37
CA CYS A 24 -30.91 -8.83 -42.99
C CYS A 24 -31.18 -10.21 -42.39
N LEU A 25 -30.16 -10.82 -41.77
CA LEU A 25 -30.31 -11.99 -40.90
C LEU A 25 -30.19 -11.56 -39.43
N TYR A 26 -31.25 -11.74 -38.66
CA TYR A 26 -31.31 -11.31 -37.26
C TYR A 26 -32.13 -12.25 -36.38
N HIS A 27 -32.12 -11.99 -35.07
CA HIS A 27 -32.94 -12.67 -34.08
C HIS A 27 -34.10 -11.76 -33.65
N PRO A 28 -35.36 -12.12 -33.94
CA PRO A 28 -36.52 -11.36 -33.45
C PRO A 28 -36.79 -11.61 -31.94
N GLY A 29 -36.18 -12.65 -31.37
CA GLY A 29 -36.32 -13.02 -29.97
C GLY A 29 -35.49 -12.18 -29.00
N VAL A 30 -35.61 -12.54 -27.73
CA VAL A 30 -34.78 -12.00 -26.65
C VAL A 30 -33.65 -12.97 -26.31
N PRO A 31 -32.49 -12.49 -25.83
CA PRO A 31 -31.48 -13.34 -25.20
C PRO A 31 -32.11 -14.13 -24.05
N ILE A 32 -31.80 -15.41 -23.97
CA ILE A 32 -32.18 -16.28 -22.85
C ILE A 32 -30.92 -16.91 -22.25
N PHE A 33 -30.89 -16.97 -20.93
CA PHE A 33 -29.78 -17.52 -20.15
C PHE A 33 -30.38 -18.46 -19.10
N HIS A 34 -30.22 -19.77 -19.30
CA HIS A 34 -30.75 -20.81 -18.40
C HIS A 34 -29.80 -22.01 -18.41
N ASP A 35 -29.57 -22.65 -17.25
CA ASP A 35 -28.67 -23.82 -17.10
C ASP A 35 -27.28 -23.65 -17.74
N ALA A 36 -26.64 -22.51 -17.52
CA ALA A 36 -25.36 -22.11 -18.14
C ALA A 36 -25.36 -22.02 -19.67
N LEU A 37 -26.50 -22.27 -20.32
CA LEU A 37 -26.71 -22.15 -21.75
C LEU A 37 -27.25 -20.76 -22.10
N LYS A 38 -26.68 -20.18 -23.14
CA LYS A 38 -26.96 -18.87 -23.68
C LYS A 38 -27.54 -19.03 -25.09
N GLY A 39 -28.61 -18.33 -25.41
CA GLY A 39 -29.21 -18.40 -26.74
C GLY A 39 -30.31 -17.38 -26.94
N TRP A 40 -31.10 -17.57 -27.99
CA TRP A 40 -32.20 -16.69 -28.35
C TRP A 40 -33.54 -17.40 -28.23
N SER A 41 -34.59 -16.72 -27.76
CA SER A 41 -35.93 -17.31 -27.66
C SER A 41 -36.53 -17.71 -29.02
N CYS A 42 -36.06 -17.10 -30.11
CA CYS A 42 -36.54 -17.34 -31.46
C CYS A 42 -35.92 -18.57 -32.15
N CYS A 43 -34.87 -19.17 -31.61
CA CYS A 43 -34.26 -20.38 -32.18
C CYS A 43 -33.76 -21.34 -31.11
N LYS A 44 -33.48 -22.59 -31.47
CA LYS A 44 -33.01 -23.63 -30.54
C LYS A 44 -31.50 -23.66 -30.33
N LYS A 45 -30.73 -22.80 -31.02
CA LYS A 45 -29.27 -22.76 -30.86
C LYS A 45 -28.91 -22.24 -29.47
N ARG A 46 -28.06 -22.99 -28.77
CA ARG A 46 -27.60 -22.72 -27.40
C ARG A 46 -26.10 -22.96 -27.35
N THR A 47 -25.39 -22.16 -26.56
CA THR A 47 -23.96 -22.32 -26.29
C THR A 47 -23.66 -22.00 -24.84
N THR A 48 -22.64 -22.63 -24.28
CA THR A 48 -22.11 -22.30 -22.95
C THR A 48 -21.18 -21.08 -22.98
N ASP A 49 -20.58 -20.75 -24.13
CA ASP A 49 -19.63 -19.64 -24.28
C ASP A 49 -20.32 -18.31 -24.63
N PHE A 50 -19.85 -17.21 -24.04
CA PHE A 50 -20.44 -15.89 -24.27
C PHE A 50 -20.06 -15.29 -25.63
N SER A 51 -18.84 -15.55 -26.10
CA SER A 51 -18.37 -15.04 -27.40
C SER A 51 -19.08 -15.76 -28.54
N GLU A 52 -19.28 -17.07 -28.40
CA GLU A 52 -20.07 -17.87 -29.34
C GLU A 52 -21.53 -17.41 -29.36
N PHE A 53 -22.12 -17.04 -28.21
CA PHE A 53 -23.50 -16.55 -28.12
C PHE A 53 -23.70 -15.26 -28.94
N LEU A 54 -22.78 -14.29 -28.81
CA LEU A 54 -22.80 -13.06 -29.61
C LEU A 54 -22.63 -13.34 -31.11
N SER A 55 -21.96 -14.44 -31.45
CA SER A 55 -21.68 -14.86 -32.83
C SER A 55 -22.77 -15.76 -33.44
N ILE A 56 -23.85 -16.08 -32.70
CA ILE A 56 -24.96 -16.88 -33.23
C ILE A 56 -25.63 -16.09 -34.37
N LYS A 57 -25.48 -16.59 -35.60
CA LYS A 57 -26.15 -16.03 -36.78
C LYS A 57 -27.66 -15.93 -36.58
N GLY A 58 -28.24 -14.81 -37.02
CA GLY A 58 -29.68 -14.56 -37.02
C GLY A 58 -30.49 -15.72 -37.62
N CYS A 59 -31.62 -16.06 -37.00
CA CYS A 59 -32.48 -17.14 -37.46
C CYS A 59 -33.60 -16.68 -38.42
N THR A 60 -33.79 -15.38 -38.59
CA THR A 60 -34.88 -14.80 -39.38
C THR A 60 -34.33 -13.83 -40.41
N LYS A 61 -34.88 -13.91 -41.63
CA LYS A 61 -34.62 -12.95 -42.71
C LYS A 61 -35.63 -11.80 -42.67
N GLY A 62 -35.18 -10.59 -42.90
CA GLY A 62 -36.04 -9.40 -42.97
C GLY A 62 -35.30 -8.19 -43.51
N PHE A 63 -35.91 -7.03 -43.35
CA PHE A 63 -35.30 -5.74 -43.64
C PHE A 63 -34.31 -5.36 -42.54
N HIS A 64 -33.24 -4.66 -42.90
CA HIS A 64 -32.40 -3.98 -41.91
C HIS A 64 -33.19 -2.85 -41.23
N SER A 65 -32.97 -2.65 -39.93
CA SER A 65 -33.56 -1.55 -39.17
C SER A 65 -32.49 -0.53 -38.76
N LYS A 66 -32.76 0.74 -39.04
CA LYS A 66 -31.94 1.88 -38.58
C LYS A 66 -32.32 2.37 -37.17
N GLU A 67 -33.40 1.84 -36.60
CA GLU A 67 -33.91 2.27 -35.31
C GLU A 67 -33.16 1.54 -34.19
N LYS A 68 -32.44 2.29 -33.35
CA LYS A 68 -31.83 1.74 -32.13
C LYS A 68 -32.97 1.34 -31.18
N PRO A 69 -33.12 0.05 -30.82
CA PRO A 69 -34.08 -0.35 -29.80
C PRO A 69 -33.82 0.44 -28.51
N PRO A 70 -34.87 0.84 -27.77
CA PRO A 70 -34.68 1.48 -26.47
C PRO A 70 -33.82 0.58 -25.60
N GLU A 71 -32.84 1.18 -24.93
CA GLU A 71 -32.03 0.46 -23.96
C GLU A 71 -32.98 -0.17 -22.94
N PRO A 72 -32.79 -1.45 -22.56
CA PRO A 72 -33.67 -2.08 -21.59
C PRO A 72 -33.55 -1.30 -20.29
N PHE A 73 -34.55 -0.47 -20.01
CA PHE A 73 -34.78 0.09 -18.70
C PHE A 73 -34.79 -1.09 -17.74
N SER A 74 -33.88 -1.08 -16.77
CA SER A 74 -34.02 -1.88 -15.56
C SER A 74 -35.43 -1.62 -15.04
N ARG A 75 -36.31 -2.60 -15.17
CA ARG A 75 -37.65 -2.49 -14.61
C ARG A 75 -37.50 -2.44 -13.10
N GLU A 76 -37.68 -1.26 -12.54
CA GLU A 76 -38.20 -1.13 -11.18
C GLU A 76 -39.68 -1.52 -11.29
N GLU A 77 -40.05 -2.73 -10.84
CA GLU A 77 -41.46 -3.12 -10.79
C GLU A 77 -42.10 -2.59 -9.50
N PRO A 78 -43.24 -1.87 -9.56
CA PRO A 78 -44.05 -1.59 -8.40
C PRO A 78 -44.86 -2.83 -8.01
N SER A 79 -44.83 -3.15 -6.72
CA SER A 79 -45.58 -4.22 -6.04
C SER A 79 -47.10 -4.07 -6.20
N ASP A 80 -47.80 -5.14 -6.58
CA ASP A 80 -48.95 -5.66 -5.80
C ASP A 80 -49.37 -7.10 -6.22
N GLY A 81 -49.66 -7.95 -5.23
CA GLY A 81 -50.29 -9.27 -5.40
C GLY A 81 -49.52 -10.48 -4.83
N PRO A 82 -50.11 -11.32 -3.95
CA PRO A 82 -49.42 -12.45 -3.35
C PRO A 82 -49.48 -13.66 -4.29
N LYS A 83 -48.33 -14.06 -4.85
CA LYS A 83 -48.17 -15.37 -5.48
C LYS A 83 -46.87 -16.00 -5.00
N ASP A 84 -47.07 -17.07 -4.23
CA ASP A 84 -46.10 -18.10 -3.90
C ASP A 84 -45.30 -18.48 -5.16
N ARG A 85 -44.05 -18.03 -5.22
CA ARG A 85 -43.07 -18.37 -6.26
C ARG A 85 -41.75 -18.68 -5.55
N PRO A 86 -40.99 -19.69 -6.02
CA PRO A 86 -39.72 -20.04 -5.44
C PRO A 86 -38.81 -18.81 -5.50
N VAL A 87 -38.16 -18.51 -4.38
CA VAL A 87 -37.23 -17.39 -4.23
C VAL A 87 -36.19 -17.50 -5.34
N GLU A 88 -36.33 -16.70 -6.40
CA GLU A 88 -35.29 -16.54 -7.41
C GLU A 88 -34.12 -15.87 -6.69
N ILE A 89 -33.10 -16.66 -6.36
CA ILE A 89 -31.83 -16.17 -5.85
C ILE A 89 -31.18 -15.42 -7.02
N ILE A 90 -31.43 -14.12 -7.12
CA ILE A 90 -30.76 -13.23 -8.07
C ILE A 90 -29.28 -13.21 -7.67
N TYR A 91 -28.47 -14.04 -8.33
CA TYR A 91 -27.01 -14.01 -8.17
C TYR A 91 -26.49 -12.72 -8.78
N GLN A 92 -26.31 -11.69 -7.94
CA GLN A 92 -25.57 -10.50 -8.35
C GLN A 92 -24.13 -10.93 -8.65
N GLY A 93 -23.75 -10.85 -9.92
CA GLY A 93 -22.35 -11.04 -10.30
C GLY A 93 -21.44 -10.06 -9.54
N PRO A 94 -20.16 -10.41 -9.36
CA PRO A 94 -19.21 -9.51 -8.70
C PRO A 94 -19.23 -8.12 -9.38
N LYS A 95 -19.23 -7.06 -8.57
CA LYS A 95 -19.19 -5.68 -9.06
C LYS A 95 -18.03 -5.53 -10.05
N SER A 96 -18.24 -4.79 -11.14
CA SER A 96 -17.14 -4.49 -12.08
C SER A 96 -16.02 -3.73 -11.36
N ALA A 97 -14.78 -3.96 -11.77
CA ALA A 97 -13.61 -3.30 -11.17
C ALA A 97 -13.73 -1.76 -11.22
N GLU A 98 -14.31 -1.21 -12.29
CA GLU A 98 -14.56 0.23 -12.42
C GLU A 98 -15.58 0.75 -11.40
N LYS A 99 -16.64 -0.01 -11.12
CA LYS A 99 -17.63 0.37 -10.09
C LYS A 99 -17.01 0.30 -8.70
N MET A 100 -16.19 -0.71 -8.43
CA MET A 100 -15.46 -0.83 -7.17
C MET A 100 -14.47 0.33 -6.94
N GLN A 101 -13.76 0.77 -7.98
CA GLN A 101 -12.87 1.93 -7.89
C GLN A 101 -13.63 3.24 -7.64
N ARG A 102 -14.80 3.44 -8.28
CA ARG A 102 -15.61 4.65 -8.08
C ARG A 102 -16.24 4.73 -6.69
N GLU A 103 -16.64 3.58 -6.13
CA GLU A 103 -17.22 3.49 -4.79
C GLU A 103 -16.14 3.52 -3.68
N ARG A 104 -14.85 3.47 -4.07
CA ARG A 104 -13.74 3.46 -3.12
C ARG A 104 -13.67 4.78 -2.35
N PRO A 105 -13.67 4.75 -1.01
CA PRO A 105 -13.49 5.93 -0.18
C PRO A 105 -12.18 6.67 -0.47
N SER A 106 -12.12 7.97 -0.13
CA SER A 106 -10.88 8.74 -0.33
C SER A 106 -9.76 8.25 0.58
N SER A 107 -8.53 8.31 0.08
CA SER A 107 -7.30 8.07 0.85
C SER A 107 -7.09 9.12 1.94
N ASP A 108 -7.57 10.34 1.71
CA ASP A 108 -7.41 11.50 2.61
C ASP A 108 -8.39 11.52 3.80
N GLU A 109 -9.23 10.49 3.94
CA GLU A 109 -10.13 10.38 5.09
C GLU A 109 -9.36 10.35 6.41
N PRO A 110 -9.91 10.95 7.49
CA PRO A 110 -9.22 11.00 8.78
C PRO A 110 -8.91 9.60 9.29
N ARG A 111 -7.64 9.37 9.60
CA ARG A 111 -7.13 8.09 10.09
C ARG A 111 -7.44 7.95 11.58
N GLN A 112 -8.00 6.80 11.96
CA GLN A 112 -8.29 6.48 13.35
C GLN A 112 -7.15 5.67 13.96
N LEU A 113 -6.79 5.97 15.21
CA LEU A 113 -5.81 5.19 15.96
C LEU A 113 -6.40 3.80 16.28
N LEU A 114 -5.68 2.75 15.92
CA LEU A 114 -6.08 1.37 16.20
C LEU A 114 -5.70 0.96 17.64
N PRO A 115 -6.54 0.15 18.32
CA PRO A 115 -6.24 -0.33 19.65
C PRO A 115 -5.04 -1.29 19.63
N ILE A 116 -4.08 -1.05 20.51
CA ILE A 116 -2.88 -1.88 20.64
C ILE A 116 -3.13 -2.97 21.68
N LYS A 117 -2.98 -4.23 21.29
CA LYS A 117 -2.98 -5.39 22.20
C LYS A 117 -1.58 -5.97 22.27
N VAL A 118 -1.01 -6.01 23.47
CA VAL A 118 0.34 -6.53 23.71
C VAL A 118 0.24 -8.00 24.15
N SER A 119 1.10 -8.86 23.62
CA SER A 119 1.16 -10.26 24.05
C SER A 119 2.01 -10.40 25.31
N ARG A 120 1.63 -11.34 26.18
CA ARG A 120 2.36 -11.65 27.43
C ARG A 120 3.85 -11.94 27.19
N SER A 121 4.18 -12.61 26.08
CA SER A 121 5.55 -12.92 25.71
C SER A 121 6.40 -11.67 25.47
N LEU A 122 5.82 -10.62 24.86
CA LEU A 122 6.52 -9.36 24.63
C LEU A 122 6.70 -8.57 25.94
N GLU A 123 5.68 -8.54 26.79
CA GLU A 123 5.77 -7.90 28.12
C GLU A 123 6.93 -8.47 28.93
N GLN A 124 7.01 -9.81 29.02
CA GLN A 124 8.10 -10.50 29.71
C GLN A 124 9.48 -10.22 29.09
N ALA A 125 9.56 -10.11 27.77
CA ALA A 125 10.82 -9.78 27.08
C ALA A 125 11.28 -8.35 27.43
N LEU A 126 10.36 -7.39 27.46
CA LEU A 126 10.66 -6.01 27.83
C LEU A 126 11.04 -5.87 29.30
N GLU A 127 10.35 -6.57 30.21
CA GLU A 127 10.71 -6.62 31.63
C GLU A 127 12.14 -7.17 31.84
N LYS A 128 12.48 -8.29 31.18
CA LYS A 128 13.84 -8.86 31.25
C LYS A 128 14.92 -7.90 30.75
N LEU A 129 14.65 -7.16 29.67
CA LEU A 129 15.59 -6.17 29.13
C LEU A 129 15.75 -4.97 30.09
N ASN A 130 14.67 -4.54 30.74
CA ASN A 130 14.70 -3.52 31.78
C ASN A 130 15.45 -3.99 33.04
N LEU A 131 15.32 -5.26 33.41
CA LEU A 131 16.04 -5.86 34.53
C LEU A 131 17.53 -6.05 34.20
N SER A 132 17.87 -6.48 32.99
CA SER A 132 19.27 -6.62 32.53
C SER A 132 19.99 -5.28 32.46
N SER A 133 19.29 -4.22 32.04
CA SER A 133 19.86 -2.86 32.04
C SER A 133 19.99 -2.27 33.45
N LYS A 134 19.21 -2.75 34.43
CA LYS A 134 19.38 -2.42 35.85
C LYS A 134 20.44 -3.29 36.55
N ALA A 135 20.61 -4.55 36.16
CA ALA A 135 21.55 -5.48 36.78
C ALA A 135 23.03 -5.22 36.42
N GLU A 136 23.31 -4.43 35.37
CA GLU A 136 24.65 -3.92 35.06
C GLU A 136 24.98 -2.57 35.73
N ALA A 137 24.09 -2.04 36.58
CA ALA A 137 24.37 -0.84 37.37
C ALA A 137 24.75 -1.24 38.80
N PRO A 138 26.02 -1.07 39.24
CA PRO A 138 26.29 -1.06 40.67
C PRO A 138 25.57 0.17 41.26
N GLU A 139 24.86 -0.05 42.35
CA GLU A 139 24.24 1.02 43.15
C GLU A 139 25.29 2.06 43.53
N GLY A 140 25.04 3.32 43.18
CA GLY A 140 25.95 4.40 43.54
C GLY A 140 25.53 5.75 42.95
N ARG A 141 24.78 6.51 43.74
CA ARG A 141 24.71 7.98 43.84
C ARG A 141 24.88 8.80 42.54
N GLU A 142 23.84 9.58 42.24
CA GLU A 142 23.84 10.74 41.36
C GLU A 142 25.10 11.59 41.51
N THR A 143 26.08 11.36 40.63
CA THR A 143 27.16 12.30 40.31
C THR A 143 27.46 12.15 38.82
N ALA A 144 27.72 13.29 38.17
CA ALA A 144 27.88 13.41 36.73
C ALA A 144 28.73 12.28 36.13
N ALA A 145 28.24 11.67 35.05
CA ALA A 145 28.88 10.58 34.33
C ALA A 145 30.36 10.92 33.98
N GLN A 146 31.29 10.45 34.80
CA GLN A 146 32.73 10.58 34.54
C GLN A 146 33.06 9.75 33.29
N VAL A 147 33.57 10.41 32.26
CA VAL A 147 34.05 9.78 31.03
C VAL A 147 35.28 8.95 31.37
N ARG A 148 35.33 7.68 30.94
CA ARG A 148 36.49 6.82 31.18
C ARG A 148 37.64 7.22 30.27
N VAL A 149 38.85 7.30 30.82
CA VAL A 149 40.10 7.44 30.06
C VAL A 149 40.18 6.31 29.03
N GLY A 150 40.48 6.64 27.78
CA GLY A 150 40.42 5.75 26.63
C GLY A 150 39.14 5.88 25.77
N THR A 151 38.17 6.73 26.15
CA THR A 151 36.95 6.94 25.35
C THR A 151 37.24 7.75 24.09
N THR A 152 36.91 7.25 22.90
CA THR A 152 37.05 8.01 21.65
C THR A 152 35.96 9.05 21.49
N CYS A 153 36.31 10.19 20.88
CA CYS A 153 35.34 11.21 20.50
C CYS A 153 34.34 10.64 19.49
N LYS A 154 33.05 10.95 19.68
CA LYS A 154 31.95 10.42 18.87
C LYS A 154 31.52 11.36 17.74
N ASN A 155 32.14 12.53 17.63
CA ASN A 155 31.90 13.43 16.51
C ASN A 155 32.49 12.85 15.22
N ALA A 156 31.80 13.03 14.10
CA ALA A 156 32.20 12.48 12.81
C ALA A 156 33.59 12.96 12.37
N ALA A 157 34.46 12.05 11.94
CA ALA A 157 35.88 12.28 11.58
C ALA A 157 36.82 12.66 12.74
N CYS A 158 36.35 12.83 13.97
CA CYS A 158 37.22 13.06 15.12
C CYS A 158 37.75 11.73 15.66
N LYS A 159 39.08 11.60 15.76
CA LYS A 159 39.77 10.38 16.24
C LYS A 159 40.44 10.57 17.61
N VAL A 160 40.22 11.70 18.27
CA VAL A 160 40.83 12.00 19.58
C VAL A 160 40.30 11.04 20.65
N ILE A 161 41.20 10.60 21.53
CA ILE A 161 40.92 9.71 22.65
C ILE A 161 40.98 10.53 23.94
N TYR A 162 39.99 10.39 24.79
CA TYR A 162 39.91 11.04 26.10
C TYR A 162 41.03 10.52 27.01
N GLN A 163 41.99 11.38 27.33
CA GLN A 163 43.12 11.10 28.24
C GLN A 163 42.94 11.75 29.62
N GLY A 164 42.00 12.69 29.75
CA GLY A 164 41.66 13.39 30.99
C GLY A 164 40.95 14.70 30.71
N PRO A 165 40.76 15.57 31.72
CA PRO A 165 40.12 16.88 31.57
C PRO A 165 40.84 17.81 30.57
N GLU A 166 42.13 17.57 30.33
CA GLU A 166 42.92 18.26 29.30
C GLU A 166 42.37 18.00 27.89
N SER A 167 41.86 16.80 27.60
CA SER A 167 41.26 16.47 26.30
C SER A 167 39.96 17.24 26.04
N ASP A 168 39.30 17.79 27.08
CA ASP A 168 38.11 18.65 26.91
C ASP A 168 38.48 20.07 26.45
N THR A 169 39.72 20.50 26.66
CA THR A 169 40.20 21.82 26.26
C THR A 169 40.68 21.87 24.80
N GLU A 170 40.93 20.71 24.20
CA GLU A 170 41.28 20.61 22.78
C GLU A 170 40.08 20.92 21.86
N VAL A 171 40.38 21.52 20.71
CA VAL A 171 39.36 21.84 19.71
C VAL A 171 39.06 20.60 18.88
N CYS A 172 37.81 20.13 18.95
CA CYS A 172 37.34 19.03 18.14
C CYS A 172 37.07 19.50 16.71
N THR A 173 37.77 18.94 15.73
CA THR A 173 37.46 19.08 14.30
C THR A 173 36.58 17.92 13.85
N PHE A 174 35.41 18.23 13.26
CA PHE A 174 34.44 17.22 12.85
C PHE A 174 33.53 17.70 11.73
N HIS A 175 32.77 16.78 11.12
CA HIS A 175 31.68 17.14 10.21
C HIS A 175 30.36 17.28 11.00
N PRO A 176 29.71 18.46 11.06
CA PRO A 176 28.38 18.61 11.64
C PRO A 176 27.26 18.07 10.74
N GLY A 177 27.58 17.79 9.47
CA GLY A 177 26.65 17.20 8.50
C GLY A 177 26.55 15.68 8.61
N VAL A 178 25.74 15.10 7.73
CA VAL A 178 25.54 13.65 7.61
C VAL A 178 26.29 13.12 6.38
N PRO A 179 26.73 11.84 6.39
CA PRO A 179 27.30 11.21 5.22
C PRO A 179 26.23 11.05 4.13
N VAL A 180 26.56 11.39 2.88
CA VAL A 180 25.69 11.28 1.71
C VAL A 180 26.35 10.38 0.67
N PHE A 181 25.59 9.40 0.18
CA PHE A 181 25.99 8.47 -0.85
C PHE A 181 24.96 8.54 -2.01
N HIS A 182 25.28 9.24 -3.09
CA HIS A 182 24.44 9.27 -4.30
C HIS A 182 25.32 9.08 -5.56
N GLU A 183 24.83 8.34 -6.54
CA GLU A 183 25.46 8.18 -7.87
C GLU A 183 26.95 7.78 -7.80
N GLY A 184 27.31 6.90 -6.86
CA GLY A 184 28.71 6.45 -6.65
C GLY A 184 29.60 7.46 -5.91
N MET A 185 29.12 8.68 -5.66
CA MET A 185 29.81 9.73 -4.94
C MET A 185 29.49 9.68 -3.45
N LYS A 186 30.53 9.92 -2.64
CA LYS A 186 30.51 9.92 -1.17
C LYS A 186 30.98 11.28 -0.68
N TYR A 187 30.22 11.93 0.20
CA TYR A 187 30.58 13.24 0.76
C TYR A 187 29.79 13.55 2.03
N TRP A 188 30.26 14.53 2.79
CA TRP A 188 29.50 15.09 3.92
C TRP A 188 28.60 16.23 3.48
N SER A 189 27.35 16.26 3.95
CA SER A 189 26.40 17.32 3.60
C SER A 189 26.86 18.73 4.01
N CYS A 190 27.77 18.85 4.99
CA CYS A 190 28.30 20.14 5.45
C CYS A 190 29.21 20.84 4.43
N CYS A 191 30.14 20.10 3.82
CA CYS A 191 31.21 20.66 2.99
C CYS A 191 31.16 20.17 1.54
N LYS A 192 30.37 19.13 1.27
CA LYS A 192 30.13 18.57 -0.07
C LYS A 192 31.40 18.22 -0.85
N VAL A 193 32.48 17.88 -0.15
CA VAL A 193 33.72 17.40 -0.75
C VAL A 193 33.50 15.97 -1.24
N LYS A 194 33.36 15.81 -2.56
CA LYS A 194 33.01 14.53 -3.19
C LYS A 194 34.23 13.66 -3.40
N THR A 195 34.08 12.37 -3.10
CA THR A 195 35.04 11.32 -3.43
C THR A 195 34.30 10.07 -3.90
N THR A 196 34.89 9.30 -4.80
CA THR A 196 34.40 7.98 -5.19
C THR A 196 34.94 6.88 -4.27
N ASP A 197 36.13 7.07 -3.70
CA ASP A 197 36.78 6.11 -2.80
C ASP A 197 36.27 6.22 -1.35
N PHE A 198 36.00 5.08 -0.71
CA PHE A 198 35.42 5.04 0.64
C PHE A 198 36.45 5.34 1.73
N ASN A 199 37.72 4.94 1.55
CA ASN A 199 38.76 5.24 2.54
C ASN A 199 39.09 6.74 2.51
N ALA A 200 39.21 7.32 1.32
CA ALA A 200 39.35 8.76 1.13
C ALA A 200 38.19 9.54 1.77
N PHE A 201 36.96 8.99 1.79
CA PHE A 201 35.81 9.59 2.48
C PHE A 201 35.96 9.57 4.01
N LEU A 202 36.41 8.44 4.59
CA LEU A 202 36.63 8.30 6.04
C LEU A 202 37.80 9.16 6.54
N GLU A 203 38.75 9.47 5.67
CA GLU A 203 39.94 10.29 5.97
C GLU A 203 39.71 11.79 5.74
N GLN A 204 38.54 12.20 5.24
CA GLN A 204 38.24 13.61 5.04
C GLN A 204 38.33 14.39 6.37
N PRO A 205 39.09 15.51 6.42
CA PRO A 205 39.20 16.31 7.62
C PRO A 205 37.87 17.00 7.92
N GLY A 206 37.52 17.07 9.20
CA GLY A 206 36.31 17.73 9.68
C GLY A 206 36.20 19.17 9.19
N CYS A 207 35.01 19.54 8.68
CA CYS A 207 34.72 20.86 8.12
C CYS A 207 34.34 21.91 9.18
N GLY A 208 34.11 21.52 10.44
CA GLY A 208 33.71 22.38 11.53
C GLY A 208 34.50 22.13 12.81
N THR A 209 34.47 23.09 13.72
CA THR A 209 35.16 23.06 15.02
C THR A 209 34.15 23.11 16.17
N GLY A 210 34.48 22.51 17.30
CA GLY A 210 33.64 22.56 18.50
C GLY A 210 34.24 21.78 19.67
N ARG A 211 33.40 21.37 20.61
CA ARG A 211 33.81 20.57 21.77
C ARG A 211 33.70 19.08 21.48
N HIS A 212 34.61 18.31 22.05
CA HIS A 212 34.56 16.85 21.97
C HIS A 212 33.28 16.29 22.59
N CYS A 213 32.81 15.17 22.04
CA CYS A 213 31.63 14.47 22.51
C CYS A 213 32.01 13.05 22.92
N TRP A 214 32.18 12.82 24.22
CA TRP A 214 32.65 11.55 24.76
C TRP A 214 31.51 10.60 25.16
N THR A 215 30.45 11.16 25.73
CA THR A 215 29.24 10.42 26.03
C THR A 215 28.40 10.31 24.76
N ARG A 216 27.71 9.18 24.55
CA ARG A 216 26.56 9.20 23.64
C ARG A 216 25.54 10.07 24.36
N LYS A 217 25.58 11.39 24.16
CA LYS A 217 24.35 12.15 24.27
C LYS A 217 23.46 11.50 23.24
N GLY A 218 22.55 10.62 23.70
CA GLY A 218 21.38 10.29 22.92
C GLY A 218 20.81 11.63 22.55
N VAL A 219 21.02 12.03 21.29
CA VAL A 219 20.40 13.23 20.75
C VAL A 219 18.92 12.93 20.91
N LYS A 220 18.30 13.49 21.95
CA LYS A 220 16.86 13.57 22.07
C LYS A 220 16.40 14.19 20.76
N GLY A 221 15.91 13.37 19.82
CA GLY A 221 15.36 13.86 18.56
C GLY A 221 15.93 13.29 17.26
N ILE A 222 16.94 12.42 17.23
CA ILE A 222 17.24 11.67 15.98
C ILE A 222 17.06 10.18 16.22
N SER A 223 15.80 9.80 16.15
CA SER A 223 15.37 8.44 15.86
C SER A 223 16.08 7.89 14.62
N LYS A 224 16.71 6.72 14.74
CA LYS A 224 17.30 6.06 13.58
C LYS A 224 16.15 5.46 12.77
N ALA A 225 15.82 6.06 11.64
CA ALA A 225 14.90 5.46 10.68
C ALA A 225 15.51 4.13 10.18
N VAL A 226 14.77 3.04 10.37
CA VAL A 226 15.21 1.68 10.01
C VAL A 226 14.09 1.06 9.19
N SER A 227 14.45 0.41 8.08
CA SER A 227 13.53 -0.43 7.32
C SER A 227 13.31 -1.77 8.03
N CYS A 228 12.06 -2.16 8.19
CA CYS A 228 11.66 -3.47 8.69
C CYS A 228 11.13 -4.32 7.53
N ARG A 229 11.35 -5.64 7.60
CA ARG A 229 10.62 -6.55 6.72
C ARG A 229 9.13 -6.46 7.05
N GLN A 230 8.31 -6.51 6.01
CA GLN A 230 6.85 -6.52 6.12
C GLN A 230 6.29 -7.64 5.26
N ASP A 231 5.23 -8.29 5.74
CA ASP A 231 4.41 -9.19 4.94
C ASP A 231 2.95 -8.71 5.01
N TRP A 232 2.19 -8.92 3.94
CA TRP A 232 0.80 -8.54 3.82
C TRP A 232 -0.02 -9.68 3.21
N HIS A 233 -1.19 -9.93 3.76
CA HIS A 233 -2.20 -10.76 3.12
C HIS A 233 -3.61 -10.26 3.47
N GLN A 234 -4.58 -10.59 2.61
CA GLN A 234 -5.98 -10.27 2.83
C GLN A 234 -6.89 -11.46 2.60
N THR A 235 -7.97 -11.51 3.36
CA THR A 235 -9.12 -12.39 3.17
C THR A 235 -10.31 -11.55 2.72
N SER A 236 -11.48 -12.16 2.54
CA SER A 236 -12.71 -11.44 2.21
C SER A 236 -13.16 -10.43 3.29
N SER A 237 -12.66 -10.54 4.52
CA SER A 237 -13.12 -9.73 5.65
C SER A 237 -12.00 -9.10 6.49
N GLN A 238 -10.74 -9.50 6.26
CA GLN A 238 -9.62 -9.08 7.10
C GLN A 238 -8.40 -8.78 6.24
N VAL A 239 -7.73 -7.68 6.56
CA VAL A 239 -6.39 -7.37 6.06
C VAL A 239 -5.41 -7.54 7.20
N VAL A 240 -4.34 -8.30 6.97
CA VAL A 240 -3.32 -8.60 7.96
C VAL A 240 -1.98 -8.09 7.47
N VAL A 241 -1.39 -7.17 8.25
CA VAL A 241 -0.07 -6.61 8.01
C VAL A 241 0.86 -7.04 9.13
N THR A 242 1.93 -7.73 8.79
CA THR A 242 2.95 -8.20 9.74
C THR A 242 4.22 -7.37 9.56
N VAL A 243 4.66 -6.68 10.61
CA VAL A 243 5.93 -5.96 10.63
C VAL A 243 6.91 -6.67 11.55
N TYR A 244 8.06 -7.07 11.03
CA TYR A 244 9.09 -7.77 11.79
C TYR A 244 10.06 -6.76 12.43
N ALA A 245 9.89 -6.53 13.73
CA ALA A 245 10.76 -5.68 14.54
C ALA A 245 11.16 -6.40 15.83
N LYS A 246 12.42 -6.24 16.25
CA LYS A 246 12.94 -6.87 17.47
C LYS A 246 12.60 -5.99 18.66
N ASN A 247 11.93 -6.55 19.67
CA ASN A 247 11.56 -5.87 20.92
C ASN A 247 10.88 -4.50 20.67
N PRO A 248 9.72 -4.47 19.98
CA PRO A 248 8.96 -3.24 19.79
C PRO A 248 8.50 -2.69 21.15
N LEU A 249 8.36 -1.38 21.21
CA LEU A 249 7.92 -0.60 22.38
C LEU A 249 6.48 -0.13 22.14
N PRO A 250 5.46 -0.86 22.61
CA PRO A 250 4.06 -0.58 22.28
C PRO A 250 3.60 0.80 22.76
N ALA A 251 4.05 1.24 23.94
CA ALA A 251 3.69 2.54 24.53
C ALA A 251 4.16 3.75 23.72
N LEU A 252 5.18 3.57 22.86
CA LEU A 252 5.72 4.63 22.00
C LEU A 252 5.38 4.42 20.53
N SER A 253 4.72 3.31 20.20
CA SER A 253 4.33 2.96 18.84
C SER A 253 2.87 3.35 18.60
N SER A 254 2.52 3.63 17.36
CA SER A 254 1.15 3.94 16.95
C SER A 254 0.84 3.35 15.58
N VAL A 255 -0.41 2.94 15.41
CA VAL A 255 -0.94 2.48 14.13
C VAL A 255 -2.23 3.21 13.89
N LYS A 256 -2.35 3.91 12.77
CA LYS A 256 -3.56 4.61 12.37
C LYS A 256 -4.05 4.03 11.05
N ALA A 257 -5.35 3.90 10.88
CA ALA A 257 -5.93 3.42 9.64
C ALA A 257 -7.21 4.17 9.30
N ASN A 258 -7.48 4.29 8.01
CA ASN A 258 -8.81 4.56 7.50
C ASN A 258 -9.24 3.37 6.62
N ARG A 259 -10.25 3.56 5.76
CA ARG A 259 -10.79 2.49 4.90
C ARG A 259 -9.85 2.08 3.76
N THR A 260 -8.84 2.87 3.47
CA THR A 260 -8.01 2.73 2.26
C THR A 260 -6.52 2.81 2.51
N VAL A 261 -6.08 3.26 3.70
CA VAL A 261 -4.69 3.50 4.07
C VAL A 261 -4.42 3.07 5.50
N LEU A 262 -3.25 2.48 5.72
CA LEU A 262 -2.67 2.14 7.00
C LEU A 262 -1.36 2.90 7.21
N GLU A 263 -1.27 3.69 8.27
CA GLU A 263 -0.07 4.39 8.72
C GLU A 263 0.50 3.67 9.96
N VAL A 264 1.74 3.21 9.84
CA VAL A 264 2.43 2.44 10.88
C VAL A 264 3.63 3.23 11.39
N HIS A 265 3.71 3.39 12.70
CA HIS A 265 4.85 3.99 13.39
C HIS A 265 5.27 3.11 14.57
N ILE A 266 6.36 2.38 14.40
CA ILE A 266 6.85 1.41 15.39
C ILE A 266 8.22 1.87 15.91
N ILE A 267 8.31 2.04 17.23
CA ILE A 267 9.58 2.28 17.91
C ILE A 267 10.06 0.97 18.51
N PHE A 268 11.33 0.63 18.31
CA PHE A 268 11.92 -0.61 18.80
C PHE A 268 13.39 -0.43 19.17
N GLU A 269 13.93 -1.33 19.99
CA GLU A 269 15.32 -1.28 20.47
C GLU A 269 15.75 0.12 20.99
N GLY A 270 14.86 0.80 21.71
CA GLY A 270 15.10 2.08 22.36
C GLY A 270 14.92 3.31 21.47
N ASN A 271 15.58 3.37 20.31
CA ASN A 271 15.58 4.57 19.46
C ASN A 271 15.48 4.32 17.94
N LYS A 272 15.23 3.08 17.52
CA LYS A 272 14.96 2.79 16.11
C LYS A 272 13.48 3.04 15.82
N ILE A 273 13.21 3.69 14.70
CA ILE A 273 11.86 3.97 14.25
C ILE A 273 11.67 3.35 12.88
N PHE A 274 10.60 2.58 12.77
CA PHE A 274 10.02 2.14 11.51
C PHE A 274 8.77 2.96 11.23
N GLN A 275 8.71 3.59 10.07
CA GLN A 275 7.54 4.34 9.62
C GLN A 275 7.18 3.90 8.20
N ALA A 276 5.91 3.57 7.98
CA ALA A 276 5.39 3.18 6.68
C ALA A 276 3.94 3.61 6.51
N GLU A 277 3.58 3.91 5.27
CA GLU A 277 2.20 4.12 4.83
C GLU A 277 1.88 3.05 3.78
N LEU A 278 0.77 2.32 3.95
CA LEU A 278 0.36 1.22 3.08
C LEU A 278 -1.05 1.47 2.55
N ASP A 279 -1.21 1.40 1.23
CA ASP A 279 -2.52 1.42 0.58
C ASP A 279 -3.19 0.04 0.70
N LEU A 280 -4.40 0.02 1.24
CA LEU A 280 -5.20 -1.18 1.47
C LEU A 280 -6.09 -1.45 0.25
N TRP A 281 -5.64 -2.28 -0.68
CA TRP A 281 -6.37 -2.57 -1.93
C TRP A 281 -7.45 -3.63 -1.72
N GLY A 282 -8.68 -3.18 -1.47
CA GLY A 282 -9.88 -4.00 -1.26
C GLY A 282 -11.14 -3.16 -1.34
#